data_AF-A0A7L3X8I6-F1
#
_entry.id   AF-A0A7L3X8I6-F1
#
_cell.length_a   1.000
_cell.length_b   1.000
_cell.length_c   1.000
_cell.angle_alpha   90.00
_cell.angle_beta   90.00
_cell.angle_gamma   90.00
#
_symmetry.space_group_name_H-M   'P 1'
#
loop_
_entity.id
_entity.type
_entity.pdbx_description
1 polymer ?
#
loop_
_entity_poly.entity_id
_entity_poly.type
_entity_poly.pdbx_seq_one_letter_code
_entity_poly.pdbx_strand_id
1 'polypeptide(L)'
;IHLCDYFISFCKQLQYESTPLQPHVSERSTSHLEELERKIAAAENKELQLSEFVKQISNKSSEEKKKMEEKLKTRDRYINSLKKKCQKESEQNKEKQRRIETLEKYLADLPTLDDIEGQTKQLQILEEKNKQLQETMTELEKKLGEARSQCRERELQLVCQKKKEKELVTTVQSLQQKVEKCLEDGIRLPMLDTKQLQSENECLKEKNEKANKVIENQQNQIAGLILDMQSMQEKLLQEKVIVQKTTNELEEKERNIEQLNKTLSENQRLMEENASLKEQIRQVEQSRQPVSEKMPIADQLFKEMSHCLFDLKALCSILTQRAQGKEPNLSLLLGIRSLSCSAEENENYHSTETLSKKLLDVCQLRKDIDELRTIMSDRYAQDMGDNCITQ
;
A
#
# COMPACT_ATOMS: atom_id res chain seq x y z
N ILE A 1 89.73 28.05 -30.94
CA ILE A 1 91.16 28.37 -30.76
C ILE A 1 91.36 29.39 -29.61
N HIS A 2 90.57 30.46 -29.48
CA HIS A 2 90.72 31.42 -28.36
C HIS A 2 90.31 30.95 -26.93
N LEU A 3 89.58 29.84 -26.76
CA LEU A 3 89.21 29.34 -25.42
C LEU A 3 90.29 28.43 -24.78
N CYS A 4 91.16 27.82 -25.58
CA CYS A 4 92.26 27.00 -25.06
C CYS A 4 93.41 27.87 -24.51
N ASP A 5 93.66 29.03 -25.10
CA ASP A 5 94.70 29.96 -24.61
C ASP A 5 94.34 30.59 -23.26
N TYR A 6 93.04 30.83 -23.01
CA TYR A 6 92.59 31.35 -21.71
C TYR A 6 92.75 30.31 -20.59
N PHE A 7 92.47 29.04 -20.88
CA PHE A 7 92.62 27.96 -19.90
C PHE A 7 94.09 27.62 -19.63
N ILE A 8 94.96 27.69 -20.65
CA ILE A 8 96.42 27.52 -20.48
C ILE A 8 97.03 28.71 -19.72
N SER A 9 96.55 29.94 -19.94
CA SER A 9 96.98 31.12 -19.18
C SER A 9 96.53 31.07 -17.73
N PHE A 10 95.31 30.61 -17.46
CA PHE A 10 94.79 30.47 -16.10
C PHE A 10 95.52 29.36 -15.31
N CYS A 11 95.83 28.23 -15.96
CA CYS A 11 96.67 27.19 -15.35
C CYS A 11 98.14 27.64 -15.15
N LYS A 12 98.71 28.46 -16.05
CA LYS A 12 100.04 29.08 -15.83
C LYS A 12 100.05 30.09 -14.68
N GLN A 13 98.94 30.79 -14.44
CA GLN A 13 98.81 31.75 -13.35
C GLN A 13 98.64 31.07 -11.99
N LEU A 14 98.00 29.88 -11.94
CA LEU A 14 97.94 29.01 -10.76
C LEU A 14 99.25 28.25 -10.46
N GLN A 15 100.17 28.14 -11.42
CA GLN A 15 101.49 27.53 -11.23
C GLN A 15 102.62 28.54 -10.90
N TYR A 16 102.32 29.86 -10.84
CA TYR A 16 103.32 30.92 -10.57
C TYR A 16 103.16 31.63 -9.22
N GLU A 17 102.34 31.12 -8.32
CA GLU A 17 102.40 31.41 -6.88
C GLU A 17 102.88 30.17 -6.12
N SER A 18 104.07 29.73 -6.48
CA SER A 18 104.87 28.80 -5.68
C SER A 18 106.25 29.40 -5.52
N THR A 19 106.29 30.55 -4.85
CA THR A 19 107.53 31.14 -4.35
C THR A 19 108.11 30.16 -3.32
N PRO A 20 109.36 29.69 -3.48
CA PRO A 20 110.01 28.90 -2.45
C PRO A 20 110.24 29.84 -1.26
N LEU A 21 109.45 29.67 -0.20
CA LEU A 21 109.73 30.26 1.09
C LEU A 21 111.05 29.65 1.60
N GLN A 22 112.12 30.42 1.41
CA GLN A 22 113.40 30.26 2.06
C GLN A 22 113.17 30.05 3.58
N PRO A 23 113.87 29.10 4.23
CA PRO A 23 113.62 28.76 5.62
C PRO A 23 114.24 29.83 6.52
N HIS A 24 113.55 30.95 6.66
CA HIS A 24 113.74 31.81 7.83
C HIS A 24 113.00 31.15 8.99
N VAL A 25 113.65 30.16 9.58
CA VAL A 25 113.43 29.75 10.97
C VAL A 25 113.89 30.93 11.83
N SER A 26 113.06 31.97 11.89
CA SER A 26 113.05 32.90 13.00
C SER A 26 112.10 32.28 14.00
N GLU A 27 112.64 31.85 15.15
CA GLU A 27 111.94 31.29 16.31
C GLU A 27 110.50 31.83 16.46
N ARG A 28 109.55 31.21 15.75
CA ARG A 28 108.16 31.18 16.16
C ARG A 28 108.15 30.08 17.19
N SER A 29 108.00 30.49 18.44
CA SER A 29 107.77 29.61 19.58
C SER A 29 106.85 28.45 19.16
N THR A 30 107.22 27.22 19.52
CA THR A 30 106.42 25.99 19.33
C THR A 30 104.94 26.18 19.69
N SER A 31 104.67 27.10 20.62
CA SER A 31 103.34 27.58 20.98
C SER A 31 102.46 28.11 19.83
N HIS A 32 103.01 28.72 18.77
CA HIS A 32 102.22 29.29 17.66
C HIS A 32 101.77 28.22 16.66
N LEU A 33 102.57 27.18 16.41
CA LEU A 33 102.16 26.05 15.57
C LEU A 33 101.08 25.22 16.27
N GLU A 34 101.25 24.93 17.57
CA GLU A 34 100.24 24.27 18.40
C GLU A 34 98.92 25.08 18.52
N GLU A 35 98.99 26.42 18.44
CA GLU A 35 97.79 27.27 18.41
C GLU A 35 97.06 27.19 17.06
N LEU A 36 97.79 27.11 15.95
CA LEU A 36 97.19 26.92 14.62
C LEU A 36 96.56 25.53 14.48
N GLU A 37 97.21 24.47 14.96
CA GLU A 37 96.65 23.11 14.97
C GLU A 37 95.37 23.04 15.83
N ARG A 38 95.37 23.67 17.02
CA ARG A 38 94.14 23.79 17.82
C ARG A 38 93.03 24.55 17.10
N LYS A 39 93.36 25.60 16.34
CA LYS A 39 92.38 26.35 15.54
C LYS A 39 91.84 25.53 14.37
N ILE A 40 92.67 24.73 13.71
CA ILE A 40 92.27 23.79 12.63
C ILE A 40 91.36 22.71 13.20
N ALA A 41 91.76 22.03 14.28
CA ALA A 41 90.93 21.03 14.93
C ALA A 41 89.59 21.61 15.43
N ALA A 42 89.58 22.86 15.92
CA ALA A 42 88.33 23.55 16.27
C ALA A 42 87.47 23.89 15.04
N ALA A 43 88.08 24.20 13.89
CA ALA A 43 87.37 24.45 12.64
C ALA A 43 86.81 23.16 12.05
N GLU A 44 87.57 22.07 12.03
CA GLU A 44 87.14 20.73 11.58
C GLU A 44 85.99 20.19 12.45
N ASN A 45 86.06 20.36 13.78
CA ASN A 45 84.95 20.01 14.66
C ASN A 45 83.70 20.84 14.39
N LYS A 46 83.84 22.14 14.10
CA LYS A 46 82.71 23.00 13.70
C LYS A 46 82.14 22.60 12.33
N GLU A 47 82.99 22.21 11.38
CA GLU A 47 82.57 21.71 10.07
C GLU A 47 81.78 20.41 10.20
N LEU A 48 82.26 19.45 11.02
CA LEU A 48 81.54 18.22 11.34
C LEU A 48 80.17 18.52 11.96
N GLN A 49 80.12 19.40 12.97
CA GLN A 49 78.86 19.82 13.59
C GLN A 49 77.89 20.49 12.60
N LEU A 50 78.39 21.36 11.72
CA LEU A 50 77.59 22.00 10.68
C LEU A 50 77.10 20.98 9.64
N SER A 51 77.94 20.02 9.25
CA SER A 51 77.61 18.94 8.32
C SER A 51 76.50 18.03 8.89
N GLU A 52 76.61 17.65 10.16
CA GLU A 52 75.58 16.90 10.88
C GLU A 52 74.26 17.68 10.98
N PHE A 53 74.33 18.98 11.30
CA PHE A 53 73.16 19.85 11.37
C PHE A 53 72.47 20.01 10.01
N VAL A 54 73.24 20.23 8.94
CA VAL A 54 72.71 20.29 7.56
C VAL A 54 72.08 18.96 7.16
N LYS A 55 72.70 17.83 7.51
CA LYS A 55 72.14 16.49 7.27
C LYS A 55 70.82 16.29 8.01
N GLN A 56 70.74 16.72 9.28
CA GLN A 56 69.53 16.65 10.07
C GLN A 56 68.39 17.50 9.47
N ILE A 57 68.69 18.74 9.07
CA ILE A 57 67.73 19.64 8.40
C ILE A 57 67.26 19.03 7.07
N SER A 58 68.19 18.53 6.25
CA SER A 58 67.91 17.91 4.96
C SER A 58 67.00 16.69 5.11
N ASN A 59 67.29 15.81 6.08
CA ASN A 59 66.47 14.63 6.36
C ASN A 59 65.07 15.02 6.84
N LYS A 60 64.95 15.97 7.79
CA LYS A 60 63.67 16.46 8.28
C LYS A 60 62.83 17.07 7.14
N SER A 61 63.43 17.91 6.31
CA SER A 61 62.77 18.50 5.15
C SER A 61 62.33 17.45 4.11
N SER A 62 63.16 16.41 3.88
CA SER A 62 62.83 15.30 2.99
C SER A 62 61.61 14.50 3.49
N GLU A 63 61.54 14.23 4.79
CA GLU A 63 60.39 13.54 5.41
C GLU A 63 59.11 14.38 5.35
N GLU A 64 59.19 15.68 5.63
CA GLU A 64 58.06 16.60 5.52
C GLU A 64 57.55 16.68 4.07
N LYS A 65 58.47 16.71 3.09
CA LYS A 65 58.12 16.65 1.66
C LYS A 65 57.38 15.34 1.32
N LYS A 66 57.89 14.18 1.75
CA LYS A 66 57.22 12.88 1.53
C LYS A 66 55.81 12.85 2.14
N LYS A 67 55.66 13.34 3.38
CA LYS A 67 54.35 13.45 4.05
C LYS A 67 53.38 14.33 3.26
N MET A 68 53.86 15.45 2.70
CA MET A 68 53.03 16.32 1.87
C MET A 68 52.67 15.68 0.52
N GLU A 69 53.59 14.96 -0.12
CA GLU A 69 53.32 14.21 -1.35
C GLU A 69 52.25 13.11 -1.14
N GLU A 70 52.28 12.40 -0.02
CA GLU A 70 51.25 11.42 0.34
C GLU A 70 49.88 12.06 0.57
N LYS A 71 49.84 13.21 1.26
CA LYS A 71 48.60 14.00 1.45
C LYS A 71 48.04 14.53 0.13
N LEU A 72 48.89 14.87 -0.83
CA LEU A 72 48.43 15.25 -2.18
C LEU A 72 47.85 14.03 -2.91
N LYS A 73 48.53 12.88 -2.87
CA LYS A 73 48.02 11.63 -3.47
C LYS A 73 46.67 11.18 -2.89
N THR A 74 46.43 11.37 -1.58
CA THR A 74 45.11 11.07 -0.99
C THR A 74 44.04 12.04 -1.46
N ARG A 75 44.35 13.35 -1.51
CA ARG A 75 43.44 14.38 -2.05
C ARG A 75 43.11 14.15 -3.51
N ASP A 76 44.09 13.81 -4.35
CA ASP A 76 43.87 13.53 -5.78
C ASP A 76 42.95 12.32 -5.97
N ARG A 77 43.12 11.27 -5.16
CA ARG A 77 42.21 10.12 -5.15
C ARG A 77 40.79 10.54 -4.74
N TYR A 78 40.66 11.36 -3.71
CA TYR A 78 39.37 11.88 -3.26
C TYR A 78 38.69 12.74 -4.34
N ILE A 79 39.40 13.68 -4.95
CA ILE A 79 38.90 14.50 -6.06
C ILE A 79 38.43 13.63 -7.22
N ASN A 80 39.21 12.62 -7.60
CA ASN A 80 38.82 11.69 -8.67
C ASN A 80 37.57 10.87 -8.31
N SER A 81 37.42 10.47 -7.04
CA SER A 81 36.21 9.78 -6.57
C SER A 81 34.97 10.69 -6.64
N LEU A 82 35.11 11.96 -6.26
CA LEU A 82 34.03 12.95 -6.33
C LEU A 82 33.63 13.25 -7.78
N LYS A 83 34.61 13.41 -8.68
CA LYS A 83 34.35 13.59 -10.12
C LYS A 83 33.55 12.42 -10.69
N LYS A 84 33.92 11.18 -10.35
CA LYS A 84 33.18 9.98 -10.77
C LYS A 84 31.75 9.96 -10.20
N LYS A 85 31.57 10.36 -8.94
CA LYS A 85 30.25 10.43 -8.30
C LYS A 85 29.36 11.49 -8.99
N CYS A 86 29.89 12.68 -9.21
CA CYS A 86 29.20 13.77 -9.91
C CYS A 86 28.81 13.39 -11.35
N GLN A 87 29.70 12.70 -12.08
CA GLN A 87 29.39 12.22 -13.43
C GLN A 87 28.23 11.21 -13.44
N LYS A 88 28.26 10.21 -12.54
CA LYS A 88 27.18 9.22 -12.41
C LYS A 88 25.85 9.88 -12.06
N GLU A 89 25.86 10.84 -11.15
CA GLU A 89 24.67 11.59 -10.75
C GLU A 89 24.11 12.42 -11.92
N SER A 90 24.98 13.06 -12.71
CA SER A 90 24.58 13.78 -13.93
C SER A 90 23.93 12.86 -14.97
N GLU A 91 24.49 11.67 -15.19
CA GLU A 91 23.92 10.66 -16.09
C GLU A 91 22.56 10.15 -15.62
N GLN A 92 22.43 9.85 -14.32
CA GLN A 92 21.14 9.48 -13.73
C GLN A 92 20.10 10.59 -13.85
N ASN A 93 20.50 11.85 -13.69
CA ASN A 93 19.57 12.97 -13.81
C ASN A 93 19.08 13.16 -15.26
N LYS A 94 19.96 12.98 -16.25
CA LYS A 94 19.57 12.99 -17.67
C LYS A 94 18.59 11.86 -18.00
N GLU A 95 18.78 10.67 -17.43
CA GLU A 95 17.87 9.54 -17.66
C GLU A 95 16.50 9.79 -17.02
N LYS A 96 16.46 10.34 -15.79
CA LYS A 96 15.21 10.77 -15.15
C LYS A 96 14.50 11.82 -16.00
N GLN A 97 15.23 12.79 -16.56
CA GLN A 97 14.65 13.82 -17.42
C GLN A 97 14.02 13.22 -18.69
N ARG A 98 14.72 12.32 -19.38
CA ARG A 98 14.14 11.59 -20.54
C ARG A 98 12.90 10.79 -20.16
N ARG A 99 12.88 10.19 -18.96
CA ARG A 99 11.72 9.45 -18.46
C ARG A 99 10.54 10.39 -18.21
N ILE A 100 10.78 11.56 -17.65
CA ILE A 100 9.76 12.61 -17.46
C ILE A 100 9.19 13.03 -18.81
N GLU A 101 10.04 13.40 -19.78
CA GLU A 101 9.60 13.81 -21.13
C GLU A 101 8.76 12.72 -21.84
N THR A 102 9.16 11.46 -21.67
CA THR A 102 8.40 10.32 -22.20
C THR A 102 7.01 10.22 -21.55
N LEU A 103 6.94 10.38 -20.22
CA LEU A 103 5.67 10.35 -19.49
C LEU A 103 4.78 11.55 -19.85
N GLU A 104 5.36 12.75 -20.00
CA GLU A 104 4.64 13.95 -20.44
C GLU A 104 4.02 13.75 -21.82
N LYS A 105 4.73 13.13 -22.75
CA LYS A 105 4.18 12.77 -24.07
C LYS A 105 3.00 11.82 -23.96
N TYR A 106 3.12 10.75 -23.16
CA TYR A 106 2.00 9.83 -22.94
C TYR A 106 0.79 10.51 -22.29
N LEU A 107 1.02 11.42 -21.33
CA LEU A 107 -0.05 12.18 -20.69
C LEU A 107 -0.74 13.13 -21.66
N ALA A 108 -0.01 13.71 -22.63
CA ALA A 108 -0.57 14.58 -23.66
C ALA A 108 -1.46 13.82 -24.67
N ASP A 109 -1.18 12.53 -24.90
CA ASP A 109 -1.99 11.68 -25.80
C ASP A 109 -3.27 11.14 -25.14
N LEU A 110 -3.41 11.28 -23.81
CA LEU A 110 -4.62 10.86 -23.11
C LEU A 110 -5.75 11.88 -23.28
N PRO A 111 -7.02 11.42 -23.38
CA PRO A 111 -8.17 12.33 -23.41
C PRO A 111 -8.15 13.26 -22.20
N THR A 112 -8.39 14.55 -22.44
CA THR A 112 -8.49 15.51 -21.35
C THR A 112 -9.83 15.36 -20.63
N LEU A 113 -9.92 15.88 -19.40
CA LEU A 113 -11.19 15.91 -18.68
C LEU A 113 -12.27 16.68 -19.46
N ASP A 114 -11.88 17.74 -20.18
CA ASP A 114 -12.81 18.52 -21.01
C ASP A 114 -13.32 17.70 -22.20
N ASP A 115 -12.47 16.88 -22.83
CA ASP A 115 -12.89 15.95 -23.89
C ASP A 115 -13.89 14.92 -23.36
N ILE A 116 -13.64 14.36 -22.18
CA ILE A 116 -14.53 13.39 -21.52
C ILE A 116 -15.86 14.04 -21.15
N GLU A 117 -15.83 15.26 -20.58
CA GLU A 117 -17.04 16.02 -20.27
C GLU A 117 -17.83 16.37 -21.53
N GLY A 118 -17.16 16.76 -22.62
CA GLY A 118 -17.77 17.02 -23.92
C GLY A 118 -18.46 15.77 -24.49
N GLN A 119 -17.77 14.63 -24.47
CA GLN A 119 -18.34 13.33 -24.87
C GLN A 119 -19.54 12.94 -24.00
N THR A 120 -19.44 13.16 -22.68
CA THR A 120 -20.53 12.86 -21.74
C THR A 120 -21.76 13.73 -22.01
N LYS A 121 -21.58 15.04 -22.24
CA LYS A 121 -22.66 15.96 -22.62
C LYS A 121 -23.31 15.53 -23.94
N GLN A 122 -22.50 15.13 -24.92
CA GLN A 122 -23.01 14.66 -26.20
C GLN A 122 -23.81 13.35 -26.06
N LEU A 123 -23.33 12.41 -25.23
CA LEU A 123 -24.05 11.18 -24.90
C LEU A 123 -25.39 11.48 -24.22
N GLN A 124 -25.43 12.37 -23.24
CA GLN A 124 -26.68 12.77 -22.58
C GLN A 124 -27.70 13.35 -23.57
N ILE A 125 -27.26 14.20 -24.51
CA ILE A 125 -28.13 14.75 -25.56
C ILE A 125 -28.68 13.64 -26.46
N LEU A 126 -27.86 12.65 -26.80
CA LEU A 126 -28.28 11.52 -27.63
C LEU A 126 -29.25 10.59 -26.88
N GLU A 127 -29.00 10.32 -25.60
CA GLU A 127 -29.88 9.54 -24.74
C GLU A 127 -31.25 10.20 -24.59
N GLU A 128 -31.29 11.51 -24.37
CA GLU A 128 -32.54 12.26 -24.27
C GLU A 128 -33.31 12.26 -25.59
N LYS A 129 -32.63 12.45 -26.73
CA LYS A 129 -33.24 12.31 -28.06
C LYS A 129 -33.80 10.90 -28.31
N ASN A 130 -33.07 9.87 -27.88
CA ASN A 130 -33.52 8.49 -28.05
C ASN A 130 -34.78 8.22 -27.21
N LYS A 131 -34.82 8.70 -25.96
CA LYS A 131 -36.01 8.63 -25.11
C LYS A 131 -37.22 9.33 -25.74
N GLN A 132 -37.04 10.54 -26.26
CA GLN A 132 -38.11 11.27 -26.96
C GLN A 132 -38.60 10.49 -28.19
N LEU A 133 -37.70 9.95 -29.01
CA LEU A 133 -38.09 9.13 -30.15
C LEU A 133 -38.86 7.88 -29.73
N GLN A 134 -38.42 7.20 -28.67
CA GLN A 134 -39.10 6.03 -28.15
C GLN A 134 -40.51 6.37 -27.64
N GLU A 135 -40.67 7.48 -26.91
CA GLU A 135 -41.98 7.98 -26.47
C GLU A 135 -42.90 8.25 -27.68
N THR A 136 -42.41 8.97 -28.70
CA THR A 136 -43.20 9.23 -29.92
C THR A 136 -43.59 7.95 -30.67
N MET A 137 -42.68 6.97 -30.73
CA MET A 137 -42.95 5.69 -31.36
C MET A 137 -44.07 4.94 -30.63
N THR A 138 -44.02 4.88 -29.29
CA THR A 138 -45.08 4.22 -28.50
C THR A 138 -46.43 4.93 -28.63
N GLU A 139 -46.44 6.27 -28.71
CA GLU A 139 -47.67 7.03 -28.93
C GLU A 139 -48.27 6.76 -30.32
N LEU A 140 -47.43 6.70 -31.35
CA LEU A 140 -47.86 6.38 -32.72
C LEU A 140 -48.35 4.93 -32.83
N GLU A 141 -47.69 3.98 -32.19
CA GLU A 141 -48.13 2.58 -32.14
C GLU A 141 -49.51 2.46 -31.47
N LYS A 142 -49.73 3.18 -30.37
CA LYS A 142 -51.03 3.24 -29.69
C LYS A 142 -52.10 3.82 -30.62
N LYS A 143 -51.85 4.98 -31.23
CA LYS A 143 -52.78 5.63 -32.18
C LYS A 143 -53.10 4.72 -33.37
N LEU A 144 -52.11 3.99 -33.88
CA LEU A 144 -52.29 3.02 -34.96
C LEU A 144 -53.18 1.84 -34.52
N GLY A 145 -52.97 1.33 -33.31
CA GLY A 145 -53.80 0.27 -32.71
C GLY A 145 -55.26 0.69 -32.53
N GLU A 146 -55.49 1.92 -32.07
CA GLU A 146 -56.82 2.52 -31.94
C GLU A 146 -57.48 2.69 -33.32
N ALA A 147 -56.79 3.26 -34.29
CA ALA A 147 -57.29 3.45 -35.65
C ALA A 147 -57.68 2.10 -36.31
N ARG A 148 -56.83 1.07 -36.17
CA ARG A 148 -57.13 -0.29 -36.67
C ARG A 148 -58.39 -0.87 -36.02
N SER A 149 -58.57 -0.65 -34.72
CA SER A 149 -59.75 -1.15 -33.99
C SER A 149 -61.03 -0.45 -34.44
N GLN A 150 -60.98 0.88 -34.63
CA GLN A 150 -62.09 1.64 -35.19
C GLN A 150 -62.42 1.22 -36.63
N CYS A 151 -61.42 0.94 -37.47
CA CYS A 151 -61.66 0.43 -38.82
C CYS A 151 -62.41 -0.91 -38.80
N ARG A 152 -61.98 -1.86 -37.96
CA ARG A 152 -62.66 -3.16 -37.80
C ARG A 152 -64.11 -3.02 -37.31
N GLU A 153 -64.36 -2.10 -36.39
CA GLU A 153 -65.71 -1.81 -35.91
C GLU A 153 -66.61 -1.27 -37.03
N ARG A 154 -66.11 -0.30 -37.80
CA ARG A 154 -66.86 0.25 -38.96
C ARG A 154 -67.12 -0.81 -40.03
N GLU A 155 -66.15 -1.69 -40.30
CA GLU A 155 -66.33 -2.81 -41.22
C GLU A 155 -67.44 -3.76 -40.74
N LEU A 156 -67.47 -4.08 -39.45
CA LEU A 156 -68.53 -4.92 -38.87
C LEU A 156 -69.91 -4.25 -39.00
N GLN A 157 -69.99 -2.95 -38.70
CA GLN A 157 -71.23 -2.17 -38.87
C GLN A 157 -71.70 -2.17 -40.34
N LEU A 158 -70.77 -2.02 -41.30
CA LEU A 158 -71.08 -2.05 -42.73
C LEU A 158 -71.63 -3.42 -43.15
N VAL A 159 -71.05 -4.51 -42.66
CA VAL A 159 -71.54 -5.88 -42.93
C VAL A 159 -72.96 -6.08 -42.37
N CYS A 160 -73.21 -5.64 -41.14
CA CYS A 160 -74.54 -5.72 -40.53
C CYS A 160 -75.58 -4.91 -41.32
N GLN A 161 -75.23 -3.69 -41.76
CA GLN A 161 -76.11 -2.86 -42.59
C GLN A 161 -76.41 -3.54 -43.94
N LYS A 162 -75.40 -4.10 -44.61
CA LYS A 162 -75.58 -4.82 -45.87
C LYS A 162 -76.48 -6.04 -45.73
N LYS A 163 -76.42 -6.75 -44.59
CA LYS A 163 -77.34 -7.86 -44.28
C LYS A 163 -78.78 -7.36 -44.12
N LYS A 164 -78.97 -6.30 -43.33
CA LYS A 164 -80.28 -5.68 -43.11
C LYS A 164 -80.89 -5.15 -44.43
N GLU A 165 -80.08 -4.54 -45.29
CA GLU A 165 -80.51 -4.09 -46.61
C GLU A 165 -81.00 -5.27 -47.46
N LYS A 166 -80.26 -6.39 -47.51
CA LYS A 166 -80.70 -7.61 -48.20
C LYS A 166 -82.02 -8.13 -47.65
N GLU A 167 -82.17 -8.20 -46.33
CA GLU A 167 -83.42 -8.63 -45.68
C GLU A 167 -84.58 -7.72 -46.07
N LEU A 168 -84.40 -6.39 -46.03
CA LEU A 168 -85.40 -5.43 -46.46
C LEU A 168 -85.75 -5.55 -47.95
N VAL A 169 -84.77 -5.77 -48.82
CA VAL A 169 -85.04 -6.02 -50.24
C VAL A 169 -85.88 -7.28 -50.43
N THR A 170 -85.56 -8.37 -49.72
CA THR A 170 -86.36 -9.61 -49.81
C THR A 170 -87.78 -9.43 -49.27
N THR A 171 -87.99 -8.66 -48.21
CA THR A 171 -89.34 -8.40 -47.69
C THR A 171 -90.15 -7.51 -48.63
N VAL A 172 -89.54 -6.47 -49.21
CA VAL A 172 -90.18 -5.61 -50.21
C VAL A 172 -90.59 -6.43 -51.43
N GLN A 173 -89.70 -7.27 -51.97
CA GLN A 173 -90.02 -8.16 -53.10
C GLN A 173 -91.16 -9.12 -52.77
N SER A 174 -91.17 -9.72 -51.56
CA SER A 174 -92.27 -10.59 -51.14
C SER A 174 -93.60 -9.86 -51.01
N LEU A 175 -93.58 -8.64 -50.46
CA LEU A 175 -94.79 -7.80 -50.36
C LEU A 175 -95.30 -7.38 -51.74
N GLN A 176 -94.40 -7.01 -52.66
CA GLN A 176 -94.75 -6.70 -54.05
C GLN A 176 -95.42 -7.90 -54.73
N GLN A 177 -94.86 -9.11 -54.61
CA GLN A 177 -95.47 -10.34 -55.14
C GLN A 177 -96.84 -10.63 -54.52
N LYS A 178 -97.01 -10.42 -53.21
CA LYS A 178 -98.32 -10.60 -52.55
C LYS A 178 -99.35 -9.60 -53.07
N VAL A 179 -98.96 -8.34 -53.25
CA VAL A 179 -99.84 -7.30 -53.81
C VAL A 179 -100.21 -7.65 -55.25
N GLU A 180 -99.24 -8.03 -56.08
CA GLU A 180 -99.48 -8.46 -57.47
C GLU A 180 -100.44 -9.65 -57.53
N LYS A 181 -100.21 -10.69 -56.72
CA LYS A 181 -101.10 -11.84 -56.63
C LYS A 181 -102.52 -11.48 -56.16
N CYS A 182 -102.66 -10.60 -55.17
CA CYS A 182 -103.97 -10.11 -54.73
C CYS A 182 -104.70 -9.28 -55.80
N LEU A 183 -103.96 -8.62 -56.70
CA LEU A 183 -104.52 -7.85 -57.81
C LEU A 183 -104.83 -8.75 -59.03
N GLU A 184 -104.07 -9.83 -59.26
CA GLU A 184 -104.35 -10.87 -60.26
C GLU A 184 -105.54 -11.76 -59.85
N ASP A 185 -105.72 -12.02 -58.56
CA ASP A 185 -106.89 -12.71 -57.98
C ASP A 185 -108.14 -11.79 -57.95
N GLY A 186 -108.43 -11.15 -59.08
CA GLY A 186 -109.71 -10.49 -59.31
C GLY A 186 -110.87 -11.44 -58.95
N ILE A 187 -111.57 -11.09 -57.86
CA ILE A 187 -112.90 -11.60 -57.44
C ILE A 187 -112.95 -12.86 -56.55
N ARG A 188 -111.85 -13.46 -56.09
CA ARG A 188 -111.98 -14.56 -55.11
C ARG A 188 -111.03 -14.46 -53.93
N LEU A 189 -111.55 -13.99 -52.79
CA LEU A 189 -111.05 -14.43 -51.50
C LEU A 189 -111.01 -15.96 -51.51
N PRO A 190 -109.84 -16.59 -51.30
CA PRO A 190 -109.80 -18.02 -51.09
C PRO A 190 -110.55 -18.30 -49.78
N MET A 191 -111.72 -18.93 -49.86
CA MET A 191 -112.21 -19.71 -48.73
C MET A 191 -111.16 -20.80 -48.52
N LEU A 192 -110.25 -20.59 -47.54
CA LEU A 192 -109.24 -21.58 -47.19
C LEU A 192 -109.94 -22.90 -46.86
N ASP A 193 -109.57 -23.95 -47.58
CA ASP A 193 -109.97 -25.31 -47.28
C ASP A 193 -109.48 -25.65 -45.87
N THR A 194 -110.42 -25.92 -44.96
CA THR A 194 -110.15 -26.24 -43.56
C THR A 194 -109.22 -27.44 -43.43
N LYS A 195 -109.21 -28.37 -44.41
CA LYS A 195 -108.27 -29.50 -44.44
C LYS A 195 -106.83 -29.07 -44.74
N GLN A 196 -106.62 -28.09 -45.62
CA GLN A 196 -105.29 -27.53 -45.86
C GLN A 196 -104.75 -26.83 -44.60
N LEU A 197 -105.57 -25.99 -43.96
CA LEU A 197 -105.21 -25.34 -42.69
C LEU A 197 -104.86 -26.32 -41.58
N GLN A 198 -105.54 -27.47 -41.54
CA GLN A 198 -105.28 -28.50 -40.55
C GLN A 198 -103.95 -29.21 -40.82
N SER A 199 -103.67 -29.55 -42.08
CA SER A 199 -102.37 -30.13 -42.48
C SER A 199 -101.20 -29.17 -42.29
N GLU A 200 -101.41 -27.88 -42.52
CA GLU A 200 -100.40 -26.84 -42.33
C GLU A 200 -100.14 -26.60 -40.84
N ASN A 201 -101.17 -26.63 -39.99
CA ASN A 201 -101.01 -26.60 -38.54
C ASN A 201 -100.23 -27.79 -37.99
N GLU A 202 -100.50 -29.00 -38.47
CA GLU A 202 -99.76 -30.22 -38.10
C GLU A 202 -98.28 -30.08 -38.48
N CYS A 203 -97.99 -29.64 -39.71
CA CYS A 203 -96.63 -29.39 -40.20
C CYS A 203 -95.91 -28.29 -39.41
N LEU A 204 -96.62 -27.21 -39.05
CA LEU A 204 -96.08 -26.12 -38.22
C LEU A 204 -95.79 -26.59 -36.79
N LYS A 205 -96.67 -27.42 -36.21
CA LYS A 205 -96.42 -28.05 -34.91
C LYS A 205 -95.15 -28.89 -34.93
N GLU A 206 -94.98 -29.74 -35.94
CA GLU A 206 -93.80 -30.61 -36.06
C GLU A 206 -92.51 -29.78 -36.24
N LYS A 207 -92.56 -28.72 -37.06
CA LYS A 207 -91.44 -27.78 -37.22
C LYS A 207 -91.12 -27.04 -35.92
N ASN A 208 -92.14 -26.64 -35.16
CA ASN A 208 -91.98 -25.98 -33.87
C ASN A 208 -91.35 -26.92 -32.82
N GLU A 209 -91.76 -28.18 -32.78
CA GLU A 209 -91.13 -29.20 -31.93
C GLU A 209 -89.65 -29.41 -32.27
N LYS A 210 -89.32 -29.48 -33.57
CA LYS A 210 -87.92 -29.57 -34.02
C LYS A 210 -87.11 -28.33 -33.63
N ALA A 211 -87.69 -27.14 -33.78
CA ALA A 211 -87.05 -25.89 -33.38
C ALA A 211 -86.82 -25.83 -31.86
N ASN A 212 -87.78 -26.25 -31.05
CA ASN A 212 -87.65 -26.32 -29.60
C ASN A 212 -86.53 -27.25 -29.16
N LYS A 213 -86.39 -28.43 -29.78
CA LYS A 213 -85.27 -29.35 -29.50
C LYS A 213 -83.91 -28.72 -29.80
N VAL A 214 -83.81 -27.92 -30.87
CA VAL A 214 -82.57 -27.18 -31.20
C VAL A 214 -82.29 -26.11 -30.14
N ILE A 215 -83.31 -25.36 -29.73
CA ILE A 215 -83.19 -24.33 -28.68
C ILE A 215 -82.74 -24.95 -27.36
N GLU A 216 -83.36 -26.06 -26.95
CA GLU A 216 -82.99 -26.77 -25.71
C GLU A 216 -81.53 -27.26 -25.76
N ASN A 217 -81.10 -27.84 -26.87
CA ASN A 217 -79.69 -28.21 -27.07
C ASN A 217 -78.74 -27.02 -26.99
N GLN A 218 -79.10 -25.89 -27.60
CA GLN A 218 -78.31 -24.66 -27.53
C GLN A 218 -78.26 -24.08 -26.11
N GLN A 219 -79.39 -24.11 -25.38
CA GLN A 219 -79.45 -23.67 -23.99
C GLN A 219 -78.55 -24.55 -23.09
N ASN A 220 -78.57 -25.87 -23.29
CA ASN A 220 -77.68 -26.78 -22.58
C ASN A 220 -76.20 -26.53 -22.89
N GLN A 221 -75.86 -26.24 -24.15
CA GLN A 221 -74.49 -25.86 -24.53
C GLN A 221 -74.07 -24.54 -23.89
N ILE A 222 -74.94 -23.53 -23.87
CA ILE A 222 -74.68 -22.24 -23.22
C ILE A 222 -74.45 -22.45 -21.72
N ALA A 223 -75.28 -23.26 -21.06
CA ALA A 223 -75.11 -23.57 -19.65
C ALA A 223 -73.76 -24.25 -19.36
N GLY A 224 -73.33 -25.18 -20.22
CA GLY A 224 -72.00 -25.80 -20.13
C GLY A 224 -70.86 -24.78 -20.26
N LEU A 225 -70.92 -23.90 -21.26
CA LEU A 225 -69.92 -22.85 -21.46
C LEU A 225 -69.85 -21.85 -20.29
N ILE A 226 -70.98 -21.55 -19.65
CA ILE A 226 -71.02 -20.69 -18.46
C ILE A 226 -70.28 -21.34 -17.30
N LEU A 227 -70.49 -22.64 -17.06
CA LEU A 227 -69.79 -23.38 -16.01
C LEU A 227 -68.28 -23.43 -16.28
N ASP A 228 -67.88 -23.69 -17.53
CA ASP A 228 -66.46 -23.70 -17.93
C ASP A 228 -65.82 -22.33 -17.74
N MET A 229 -66.51 -21.25 -18.13
CA MET A 229 -66.05 -19.89 -17.96
C MET A 229 -65.87 -19.55 -16.47
N GLN A 230 -66.81 -19.93 -15.62
CA GLN A 230 -66.72 -19.75 -14.16
C GLN A 230 -65.52 -20.51 -13.58
N SER A 231 -65.31 -21.76 -13.99
CA SER A 231 -64.16 -22.57 -13.56
C SER A 231 -62.82 -21.94 -13.97
N MET A 232 -62.73 -21.46 -15.21
CA MET A 232 -61.53 -20.77 -15.72
C MET A 232 -61.27 -19.46 -14.97
N GLN A 233 -62.32 -18.71 -14.64
CA GLN A 233 -62.21 -17.46 -13.89
C GLN A 233 -61.74 -17.69 -12.44
N GLU A 234 -62.19 -18.77 -11.80
CA GLU A 234 -61.72 -19.18 -10.48
C GLU A 234 -60.24 -19.61 -10.50
N LYS A 235 -59.83 -20.42 -11.48
CA LYS A 235 -58.42 -20.80 -11.68
C LYS A 235 -57.53 -19.57 -11.89
N LEU A 236 -57.98 -18.61 -12.71
CA LEU A 236 -57.25 -17.36 -12.96
C LEU A 236 -57.08 -16.53 -11.67
N LEU A 237 -58.12 -16.47 -10.82
CA LEU A 237 -58.02 -15.79 -9.52
C LEU A 237 -57.02 -16.49 -8.59
N GLN A 238 -57.03 -17.82 -8.53
CA GLN A 238 -56.06 -18.59 -7.75
C GLN A 238 -54.62 -18.35 -8.25
N GLU A 239 -54.42 -18.38 -9.57
CA GLU A 239 -53.11 -18.13 -10.18
C GLU A 239 -52.61 -16.70 -9.89
N LYS A 240 -53.48 -15.69 -9.94
CA LYS A 240 -53.14 -14.31 -9.55
C LYS A 240 -52.66 -14.21 -8.09
N VAL A 241 -53.30 -14.93 -7.17
CA VAL A 241 -52.89 -14.97 -5.76
C VAL A 241 -51.52 -15.63 -5.62
N ILE A 242 -51.26 -16.72 -6.35
CA ILE A 242 -49.96 -17.39 -6.36
C ILE A 242 -48.88 -16.47 -6.92
N VAL A 243 -49.13 -15.83 -8.07
CA VAL A 243 -48.20 -14.87 -8.69
C VAL A 243 -47.88 -13.75 -7.70
N GLN A 244 -48.90 -13.12 -7.10
CA GLN A 244 -48.67 -12.05 -6.12
C GLN A 244 -47.80 -12.51 -4.94
N LYS A 245 -48.06 -13.72 -4.41
CA LYS A 245 -47.24 -14.29 -3.35
C LYS A 245 -45.78 -14.48 -3.79
N THR A 246 -45.55 -15.06 -4.96
CA THR A 246 -44.19 -15.27 -5.49
C THR A 246 -43.46 -13.95 -5.79
N THR A 247 -44.17 -12.92 -6.25
CA THR A 247 -43.61 -11.59 -6.47
C THR A 247 -43.16 -10.97 -5.15
N ASN A 248 -43.99 -11.04 -4.11
CA ASN A 248 -43.62 -10.52 -2.78
C ASN A 248 -42.38 -11.24 -2.19
N GLU A 249 -42.31 -12.57 -2.34
CA GLU A 249 -41.14 -13.37 -1.92
C GLU A 249 -39.88 -12.99 -2.72
N LEU A 250 -40.02 -12.67 -4.01
CA LEU A 250 -38.91 -12.23 -4.86
C LEU A 250 -38.41 -10.86 -4.41
N GLU A 251 -39.30 -9.90 -4.17
CA GLU A 251 -38.95 -8.56 -3.66
C GLU A 251 -38.23 -8.63 -2.30
N GLU A 252 -38.63 -9.55 -1.43
CA GLU A 252 -37.95 -9.76 -0.14
C GLU A 252 -36.53 -10.31 -0.34
N LYS A 253 -36.36 -11.28 -1.24
CA LYS A 253 -35.04 -11.80 -1.60
C LYS A 253 -34.15 -10.72 -2.22
N GLU A 254 -34.71 -9.86 -3.06
CA GLU A 254 -33.99 -8.76 -3.69
C GLU A 254 -33.50 -7.74 -2.65
N ARG A 255 -34.35 -7.38 -1.68
CA ARG A 255 -33.96 -6.56 -0.52
C ARG A 255 -32.84 -7.20 0.31
N ASN A 256 -32.90 -8.51 0.53
CA ASN A 256 -31.85 -9.24 1.26
C ASN A 256 -30.52 -9.25 0.49
N ILE A 257 -30.56 -9.43 -0.83
CA ILE A 257 -29.36 -9.35 -1.68
C ILE A 257 -28.75 -7.95 -1.64
N GLU A 258 -29.59 -6.90 -1.69
CA GLU A 258 -29.11 -5.52 -1.60
C GLU A 258 -28.43 -5.24 -0.25
N GLN A 259 -29.00 -5.74 0.85
CA GLN A 259 -28.38 -5.66 2.17
C GLN A 259 -27.03 -6.41 2.21
N LEU A 260 -26.97 -7.63 1.69
CA LEU A 260 -25.73 -8.41 1.62
C LEU A 260 -24.64 -7.70 0.80
N ASN A 261 -25.01 -7.08 -0.32
CA ASN A 261 -24.08 -6.30 -1.13
C ASN A 261 -23.54 -5.07 -0.39
N LYS A 262 -24.38 -4.37 0.39
CA LYS A 262 -23.93 -3.28 1.26
C LYS A 262 -22.94 -3.77 2.31
N THR A 263 -23.24 -4.87 3.00
CA THR A 263 -22.32 -5.48 3.97
C THR A 263 -21.02 -5.95 3.32
N LEU A 264 -21.07 -6.52 2.12
CA LEU A 264 -19.88 -6.95 1.38
C LEU A 264 -18.99 -5.77 1.01
N SER A 265 -19.57 -4.67 0.51
CA SER A 265 -18.85 -3.45 0.19
C SER A 265 -18.21 -2.83 1.43
N GLU A 266 -18.91 -2.82 2.56
CA GLU A 266 -18.35 -2.33 3.83
C GLU A 266 -17.22 -3.23 4.34
N ASN A 267 -17.36 -4.54 4.24
CA ASN A 267 -16.28 -5.49 4.55
C ASN A 267 -15.06 -5.29 3.65
N GLN A 268 -15.26 -5.00 2.36
CA GLN A 268 -14.16 -4.69 1.45
C GLN A 268 -13.44 -3.40 1.88
N ARG A 269 -14.18 -2.34 2.22
CA ARG A 269 -13.60 -1.10 2.75
C ARG A 269 -12.80 -1.36 4.03
N LEU A 270 -13.36 -2.12 4.97
CA LEU A 270 -12.66 -2.51 6.21
C LEU A 270 -11.42 -3.37 5.93
N MET A 271 -11.45 -4.21 4.89
CA MET A 271 -10.29 -5.00 4.47
C MET A 271 -9.17 -4.10 3.93
N GLU A 272 -9.52 -3.10 3.11
CA GLU A 272 -8.58 -2.09 2.59
C GLU A 272 -7.99 -1.23 3.71
N GLU A 273 -8.82 -0.78 4.66
CA GLU A 273 -8.38 -0.08 5.87
C GLU A 273 -7.44 -0.95 6.71
N ASN A 274 -7.79 -2.23 6.93
CA ASN A 274 -6.92 -3.17 7.64
C ASN A 274 -5.59 -3.40 6.91
N ALA A 275 -5.60 -3.49 5.58
CA ALA A 275 -4.38 -3.62 4.79
C ALA A 275 -3.50 -2.37 4.90
N SER A 276 -4.11 -1.18 4.85
CA SER A 276 -3.44 0.10 5.05
C SER A 276 -2.83 0.20 6.46
N LEU A 277 -3.58 -0.17 7.49
CA LEU A 277 -3.09 -0.20 8.88
C LEU A 277 -1.94 -1.20 9.05
N LYS A 278 -2.02 -2.39 8.44
CA LYS A 278 -0.91 -3.35 8.44
C LYS A 278 0.34 -2.81 7.76
N GLU A 279 0.20 -2.09 6.65
CA GLU A 279 1.34 -1.47 5.98
C GLU A 279 1.93 -0.32 6.82
N GLN A 280 1.09 0.50 7.47
CA GLN A 280 1.55 1.51 8.43
C GLN A 280 2.29 0.86 9.61
N ILE A 281 1.76 -0.23 10.18
CA ILE A 281 2.44 -0.99 11.24
C ILE A 281 3.78 -1.51 10.70
N ARG A 282 3.82 -2.09 9.49
CA ARG A 282 5.06 -2.58 8.88
C ARG A 282 6.07 -1.46 8.64
N GLN A 283 5.63 -0.25 8.28
CA GLN A 283 6.50 0.92 8.14
C GLN A 283 6.99 1.45 9.49
N VAL A 284 6.15 1.44 10.53
CA VAL A 284 6.54 1.73 11.91
C VAL A 284 7.51 0.67 12.44
N GLU A 285 7.33 -0.59 12.07
CA GLU A 285 8.23 -1.71 12.40
C GLU A 285 9.50 -1.69 11.55
N GLN A 286 9.49 -1.17 10.33
CA GLN A 286 10.70 -1.02 9.50
C GLN A 286 11.51 0.22 9.89
N SER A 287 10.84 1.31 10.29
CA SER A 287 11.49 2.47 10.93
C SER A 287 11.97 2.14 12.35
N ARG A 288 11.39 1.11 12.97
CA ARG A 288 11.95 0.38 14.12
C ARG A 288 12.77 -0.83 13.64
N GLN A 289 13.90 -0.58 12.95
CA GLN A 289 15.05 -1.51 12.90
C GLN A 289 15.03 -2.46 14.10
N PRO A 290 15.16 -3.80 14.00
CA PRO A 290 14.76 -4.75 15.05
C PRO A 290 15.21 -4.22 16.41
N VAL A 291 14.29 -3.59 17.12
CA VAL A 291 14.56 -3.04 18.43
C VAL A 291 14.42 -4.21 19.39
N SER A 292 15.33 -5.16 19.24
CA SER A 292 15.78 -6.07 20.29
C SER A 292 16.60 -5.30 21.34
N GLU A 293 16.44 -3.98 21.42
CA GLU A 293 17.26 -3.05 22.19
C GLU A 293 16.40 -1.95 22.87
N LYS A 294 15.10 -2.19 23.08
CA LYS A 294 14.27 -1.38 23.98
C LYS A 294 14.00 -2.12 25.27
N MET A 295 15.05 -2.69 25.86
CA MET A 295 15.13 -2.80 27.32
C MET A 295 16.56 -2.94 27.89
N PRO A 296 17.63 -2.34 27.31
CA PRO A 296 18.98 -2.49 27.87
C PRO A 296 19.06 -1.99 29.31
N ILE A 297 18.34 -0.93 29.68
CA ILE A 297 18.37 -0.39 31.04
C ILE A 297 17.62 -1.30 32.03
N ALA A 298 16.49 -1.89 31.64
CA ALA A 298 15.75 -2.80 32.53
C ALA A 298 16.50 -4.13 32.70
N ASP A 299 17.03 -4.69 31.60
CA ASP A 299 17.84 -5.90 31.63
C ASP A 299 19.15 -5.68 32.41
N GLN A 300 19.79 -4.50 32.26
CA GLN A 300 20.96 -4.13 33.04
C GLN A 300 20.61 -3.99 34.53
N LEU A 301 19.48 -3.35 34.86
CA LEU A 301 19.00 -3.23 36.24
C LEU A 301 18.74 -4.62 36.86
N PHE A 302 18.08 -5.53 36.13
CA PHE A 302 17.83 -6.88 36.62
C PHE A 302 19.12 -7.69 36.81
N LYS A 303 20.10 -7.55 35.91
CA LYS A 303 21.42 -8.17 36.07
C LYS A 303 22.15 -7.63 37.30
N GLU A 304 22.20 -6.31 37.47
CA GLU A 304 22.85 -5.69 38.64
C GLU A 304 22.15 -6.06 39.96
N MET A 305 20.81 -6.03 40.00
CA MET A 305 20.04 -6.46 41.18
C MET A 305 20.28 -7.94 41.51
N SER A 306 20.38 -8.80 40.50
CA SER A 306 20.64 -10.24 40.69
C SER A 306 22.03 -10.49 41.25
N HIS A 307 23.04 -9.75 40.79
CA HIS A 307 24.39 -9.81 41.33
C HIS A 307 24.45 -9.32 42.79
N CYS A 308 23.84 -8.17 43.11
CA CYS A 308 23.78 -7.67 44.49
C CYS A 308 23.07 -8.66 45.42
N LEU A 309 21.98 -9.28 44.97
CA LEU A 309 21.29 -10.31 45.74
C LEU A 309 22.16 -11.55 45.97
N PHE A 310 22.91 -11.99 44.96
CA PHE A 310 23.81 -13.13 45.07
C PHE A 310 24.94 -12.85 46.06
N ASP A 311 25.57 -11.68 45.95
CA ASP A 311 26.64 -11.25 46.84
C ASP A 311 26.15 -11.12 48.29
N LEU A 312 24.97 -10.55 48.49
CA LEU A 312 24.36 -10.44 49.82
C LEU A 312 24.06 -11.82 50.41
N LYS A 313 23.52 -12.75 49.62
CA LYS A 313 23.30 -14.16 50.05
C LYS A 313 24.61 -14.85 50.42
N ALA A 314 25.69 -14.61 49.67
CA ALA A 314 27.01 -15.14 49.99
C ALA A 314 27.52 -14.60 51.34
N LEU A 315 27.39 -13.29 51.59
CA LEU A 315 27.76 -12.68 52.87
C LEU A 315 26.89 -13.21 54.03
N CYS A 316 25.58 -13.36 53.85
CA CYS A 316 24.69 -13.96 54.86
C CYS A 316 25.10 -15.41 55.16
N SER A 317 25.48 -16.20 54.14
CA SER A 317 25.98 -17.56 54.34
C SER A 317 27.27 -17.58 55.15
N ILE A 318 28.19 -16.64 54.88
CA ILE A 318 29.45 -16.50 55.63
C ILE A 318 29.18 -16.15 57.09
N LEU A 319 28.31 -15.16 57.35
CA LEU A 319 27.93 -14.77 58.70
C LEU A 319 27.28 -15.93 59.46
N THR A 320 26.43 -16.71 58.78
CA THR A 320 25.78 -17.88 59.37
C THR A 320 26.79 -18.99 59.68
N GLN A 321 27.75 -19.25 58.79
CA GLN A 321 28.84 -20.21 59.05
C GLN A 321 29.67 -19.79 60.26
N ARG A 322 30.05 -18.51 60.35
CA ARG A 322 30.81 -17.96 61.48
C ARG A 322 30.03 -18.02 62.79
N ALA A 323 28.74 -17.68 62.79
CA ALA A 323 27.88 -17.76 63.98
C ALA A 323 27.70 -19.20 64.48
N GLN A 324 27.80 -20.20 63.60
CA GLN A 324 27.78 -21.62 63.94
C GLN A 324 29.18 -22.18 64.32
N GLY A 325 30.21 -21.34 64.37
CA GLY A 325 31.59 -21.73 64.67
C GLY A 325 32.30 -22.49 63.54
N LYS A 326 31.78 -22.42 62.30
CA LYS A 326 32.37 -23.05 61.12
C LYS A 326 33.27 -22.06 60.37
N GLU A 327 34.31 -22.58 59.73
CA GLU A 327 35.21 -21.77 58.92
C GLU A 327 34.47 -21.23 57.68
N PRO A 328 34.51 -19.90 57.42
CA PRO A 328 33.82 -19.30 56.30
C PRO A 328 34.52 -19.64 54.98
N ASN A 329 33.75 -19.76 53.89
CA ASN A 329 34.32 -19.99 52.57
C ASN A 329 35.10 -18.74 52.09
N LEU A 330 36.43 -18.81 52.16
CA LEU A 330 37.36 -17.75 51.75
C LEU A 330 37.18 -17.30 50.30
N SER A 331 36.81 -18.19 49.38
CA SER A 331 36.58 -17.82 47.97
C SER A 331 35.35 -16.91 47.78
N LEU A 332 34.34 -17.08 48.63
CA LEU A 332 33.15 -16.22 48.66
C LEU A 332 33.42 -14.91 49.41
N LEU A 333 34.21 -14.97 50.50
CA LEU A 333 34.61 -13.80 51.29
C LEU A 333 35.48 -12.83 50.48
N LEU A 334 36.36 -13.35 49.63
CA LEU A 334 37.24 -12.55 48.77
C LEU A 334 36.58 -12.11 47.44
N GLY A 335 35.30 -12.46 47.21
CA GLY A 335 34.53 -11.96 46.06
C GLY A 335 35.02 -12.43 44.68
N ILE A 336 35.82 -13.49 44.59
CA ILE A 336 36.57 -13.89 43.38
C ILE A 336 35.63 -14.38 42.23
N ARG A 337 34.32 -14.54 42.50
CA ARG A 337 33.31 -14.93 41.50
C ARG A 337 32.49 -13.78 40.89
N SER A 338 32.60 -12.53 41.40
CA SER A 338 31.70 -11.43 41.02
C SER A 338 32.38 -10.24 40.34
N LEU A 339 33.42 -10.47 39.52
CA LEU A 339 34.01 -9.42 38.70
C LEU A 339 33.56 -9.56 37.25
N SER A 340 32.48 -8.87 36.92
CA SER A 340 32.08 -8.59 35.53
C SER A 340 31.69 -7.11 35.47
N CYS A 341 32.70 -6.25 35.36
CA CYS A 341 32.52 -4.83 35.10
C CYS A 341 32.48 -4.62 33.58
N SER A 342 31.28 -4.46 33.03
CA SER A 342 31.10 -3.98 31.66
C SER A 342 31.08 -2.46 31.70
N ALA A 343 32.26 -1.85 31.74
CA ALA A 343 32.41 -0.43 31.48
C ALA A 343 32.39 -0.22 29.95
N GLU A 344 31.19 -0.08 29.39
CA GLU A 344 31.02 0.47 28.05
C GLU A 344 30.30 1.81 28.17
N GLU A 345 31.02 2.85 27.76
CA GLU A 345 30.49 4.18 27.48
C GLU A 345 29.38 4.06 26.42
N ASN A 346 28.18 4.60 26.68
CA ASN A 346 27.39 5.09 25.56
C ASN A 346 26.40 6.19 25.94
N GLU A 347 26.29 7.10 24.98
CA GLU A 347 25.61 8.37 24.98
C GLU A 347 24.08 8.26 25.07
N ASN A 348 23.55 9.21 25.84
CA ASN A 348 22.22 9.83 25.83
C ASN A 348 21.14 9.31 24.84
N TYR A 349 20.03 8.75 25.36
CA TYR A 349 18.70 8.80 24.72
C TYR A 349 17.59 8.90 25.76
N HIS A 350 16.70 9.88 25.60
CA HIS A 350 15.68 10.26 26.56
C HIS A 350 14.50 9.28 26.63
N SER A 351 14.18 8.82 27.86
CA SER A 351 12.83 8.66 28.48
C SER A 351 12.77 7.48 29.47
N THR A 352 13.61 7.47 30.51
CA THR A 352 13.51 6.52 31.64
C THR A 352 14.09 7.09 32.94
N GLU A 353 13.69 8.31 33.33
CA GLU A 353 14.24 9.00 34.51
C GLU A 353 14.11 8.19 35.81
N THR A 354 13.05 7.38 35.96
CA THR A 354 12.84 6.52 37.13
C THR A 354 13.74 5.28 37.15
N LEU A 355 13.96 4.62 36.01
CA LEU A 355 14.80 3.40 35.94
C LEU A 355 16.29 3.74 36.02
N SER A 356 16.72 4.85 35.44
CA SER A 356 18.11 5.32 35.57
C SER A 356 18.45 5.67 37.02
N LYS A 357 17.52 6.30 37.75
CA LYS A 357 17.66 6.52 39.19
C LYS A 357 17.76 5.21 39.98
N LYS A 358 16.93 4.22 39.65
CA LYS A 358 17.00 2.88 40.27
C LYS A 358 18.30 2.15 39.99
N LEU A 359 18.88 2.32 38.82
CA LEU A 359 20.19 1.73 38.50
C LEU A 359 21.30 2.38 39.34
N LEU A 360 21.26 3.69 39.54
CA LEU A 360 22.19 4.39 40.45
C LEU A 360 22.05 3.90 41.89
N ASP A 361 20.81 3.71 42.38
CA ASP A 361 20.55 3.16 43.71
C ASP A 361 21.17 1.74 43.86
N VAL A 362 21.09 0.90 42.82
CA VAL A 362 21.66 -0.46 42.83
C VAL A 362 23.19 -0.45 42.74
N CYS A 363 23.78 0.47 41.97
CA CYS A 363 25.23 0.69 41.96
C CYS A 363 25.75 1.14 43.33
N GLN A 364 24.99 1.95 44.06
CA GLN A 364 25.33 2.33 45.43
C GLN A 364 25.24 1.12 46.38
N LEU A 365 24.17 0.33 46.30
CA LEU A 365 24.03 -0.90 47.08
C LEU A 365 25.21 -1.87 46.87
N ARG A 366 25.72 -1.99 45.64
CA ARG A 366 26.91 -2.82 45.36
C ARG A 366 28.13 -2.32 46.14
N LYS A 367 28.38 -1.01 46.16
CA LYS A 367 29.50 -0.42 46.94
C LYS A 367 29.34 -0.70 48.43
N ASP A 368 28.14 -0.56 48.96
CA ASP A 368 27.85 -0.82 50.37
C ASP A 368 28.08 -2.31 50.71
N ILE A 369 27.75 -3.24 49.79
CA ILE A 369 28.05 -4.68 49.92
C ILE A 369 29.56 -4.95 49.89
N ASP A 370 30.31 -4.29 49.02
CA ASP A 370 31.76 -4.42 48.93
C ASP A 370 32.46 -3.87 50.18
N GLU A 371 31.97 -2.76 50.73
CA GLU A 371 32.43 -2.20 52.00
C GLU A 371 32.15 -3.16 53.17
N LEU A 372 30.93 -3.72 53.23
CA LEU A 372 30.59 -4.75 54.22
C LEU A 372 31.47 -5.98 54.11
N ARG A 373 31.75 -6.44 52.88
CA ARG A 373 32.66 -7.57 52.61
C ARG A 373 34.07 -7.26 53.10
N THR A 374 34.56 -6.04 52.90
CA THR A 374 35.86 -5.57 53.38
C THR A 374 35.91 -5.59 54.90
N ILE A 375 34.91 -4.98 55.57
CA ILE A 375 34.81 -4.99 57.03
C ILE A 375 34.75 -6.42 57.59
N MET A 376 33.98 -7.31 56.97
CA MET A 376 33.91 -8.71 57.37
C MET A 376 35.24 -9.44 57.19
N SER A 377 35.96 -9.16 56.10
CA SER A 377 37.27 -9.74 55.81
C SER A 377 38.32 -9.25 56.81
N ASP A 378 38.33 -7.95 57.11
CA ASP A 378 39.23 -7.34 58.09
C ASP A 378 38.96 -7.89 59.49
N ARG A 379 37.70 -8.02 59.88
CA ARG A 379 37.32 -8.66 61.14
C ARG A 379 37.66 -10.14 61.19
N TYR A 380 37.57 -10.85 60.08
CA TYR A 380 38.00 -12.25 60.02
C TYR A 380 39.52 -12.37 60.12
N ALA A 381 40.27 -11.51 59.41
CA ALA A 381 41.73 -11.45 59.51
C ALA A 381 42.19 -11.06 60.93
N GLN A 382 41.50 -10.13 61.57
CA GLN A 382 41.74 -9.75 62.95
C GLN A 382 41.47 -10.91 63.91
N ASP A 383 40.32 -11.59 63.81
CA ASP A 383 40.02 -12.75 64.66
C ASP A 383 40.99 -13.92 64.44
N MET A 384 41.44 -14.17 63.21
CA MET A 384 42.45 -15.20 62.92
C MET A 384 43.85 -14.77 63.44
N GLY A 385 44.15 -13.47 63.45
CA GLY A 385 45.36 -12.90 64.03
C GLY A 385 45.35 -12.90 65.57
N ASP A 386 44.23 -12.59 66.20
CA ASP A 386 44.05 -12.57 67.66
C ASP A 386 43.97 -13.99 68.24
N ASN A 387 43.54 -14.99 67.45
CA ASN A 387 43.61 -16.42 67.81
C ASN A 387 45.01 -17.05 67.56
N CYS A 388 45.94 -16.34 66.93
CA CYS A 388 47.36 -16.74 66.88
C CYS A 388 48.07 -16.34 68.18
N ILE A 389 47.86 -17.12 69.24
CA ILE A 389 48.73 -17.06 70.41
C ILE A 389 50.11 -17.54 69.94
N THR A 390 51.08 -16.62 69.85
CA THR A 390 52.50 -16.97 69.85
C THR A 390 52.77 -17.83 71.08
N GLN A 391 53.07 -19.11 70.86
CA GLN A 391 53.70 -19.99 71.86
C GLN A 391 55.12 -19.53 72.16
#